data_AF-A0A940TS46-F1
#
_entry.id   AF-A0A940TS46-F1
#
_cell.length_a   1.000
_cell.length_b   1.000
_cell.length_c   1.000
_cell.angle_alpha   90.00
_cell.angle_beta   90.00
_cell.angle_gamma   90.00
#
_symmetry.space_group_name_H-M   'P 1'
#
loop_
_entity.id
_entity.type
_entity.pdbx_description
1 polymer ?
#
loop_
_entity_poly.entity_id
_entity_poly.type
_entity_poly.pdbx_seq_one_letter_code
_entity_poly.pdbx_strand_id
1 'polypeptide(L)'
;MTFDKKGGTIMADVKKFPYAEEVKLPRDLDGWEEMYPSHRLFSKELEEWEKKHFWFQDKIHAPEPMYPLDDIFQEAWQISLSGYTTRVFCIPPAQGICQRMLGCYMYITPIEPPPGEIIQKKAELFGKRVPYVFQNYDRLWSEWYEKFQVLGKQMESLKIPQELSQFVPEEQVIPSPRGYTEAYELIEAFNTIISQIFKAWQYHFEYLNLAYLAYLMFPCSARKKNCAD
;
A
#
# COMPACT_ATOMS: atom_id res chain seq x y z
N MET A 1 2.51 -15.49 -37.92
CA MET A 1 2.59 -14.59 -39.07
C MET A 1 1.20 -14.43 -39.64
N THR A 2 0.67 -13.21 -39.62
CA THR A 2 -0.56 -12.83 -40.33
C THR A 2 -0.23 -11.66 -41.24
N PHE A 3 -0.72 -11.71 -42.47
CA PHE A 3 -0.48 -10.70 -43.51
C PHE A 3 -1.71 -9.80 -43.67
N ASP A 4 -1.50 -8.50 -43.88
CA ASP A 4 -2.54 -7.57 -44.34
C ASP A 4 -2.73 -7.76 -45.86
N LYS A 5 -3.95 -7.49 -46.34
CA LYS A 5 -4.40 -7.52 -47.74
C LYS A 5 -3.57 -6.64 -48.69
N LYS A 6 -2.61 -5.86 -48.19
CA LYS A 6 -1.71 -4.99 -48.97
C LYS A 6 -0.23 -5.42 -48.99
N GLY A 7 0.12 -6.61 -48.51
CA GLY A 7 1.47 -7.16 -48.68
C GLY A 7 2.60 -6.38 -47.98
N GLY A 8 2.26 -5.51 -47.04
CA GLY A 8 3.23 -4.88 -46.14
C GLY A 8 3.55 -5.82 -44.97
N THR A 9 4.83 -5.91 -44.61
CA THR A 9 5.28 -6.63 -43.43
C THR A 9 4.62 -6.02 -42.19
N ILE A 10 3.63 -6.70 -41.62
CA ILE A 10 3.16 -6.40 -40.27
C ILE A 10 4.33 -6.80 -39.36
N MET A 11 4.92 -5.85 -38.63
CA MET A 11 5.73 -6.18 -37.46
C MET A 11 4.81 -6.81 -36.42
N ALA A 12 4.47 -8.07 -36.58
CA ALA A 12 3.87 -8.85 -35.52
C ALA A 12 5.02 -9.31 -34.62
N ASP A 13 5.62 -8.46 -33.79
CA ASP A 13 6.75 -8.95 -32.98
C ASP A 13 7.14 -8.13 -31.75
N VAL A 14 6.21 -7.94 -30.81
CA VAL A 14 6.62 -7.96 -29.41
C VAL A 14 5.59 -8.71 -28.57
N LYS A 15 5.91 -9.95 -28.15
CA LYS A 15 5.14 -10.70 -27.14
C LYS A 15 5.52 -10.24 -25.73
N LYS A 16 5.45 -8.94 -25.47
CA LYS A 16 5.71 -8.35 -24.14
C LYS A 16 4.60 -7.37 -23.80
N PHE A 17 4.34 -7.18 -22.51
CA PHE A 17 3.50 -6.07 -22.04
C PHE A 17 4.24 -4.74 -22.24
N PRO A 18 3.55 -3.65 -22.60
CA PRO A 18 4.20 -2.37 -22.83
C PRO A 18 4.91 -1.89 -21.56
N TYR A 19 6.07 -1.25 -21.72
CA TYR A 19 6.68 -0.45 -20.65
C TYR A 19 5.85 0.81 -20.38
N ALA A 20 6.02 1.42 -19.21
CA ALA A 20 5.25 2.60 -18.81
C ALA A 20 5.34 3.74 -19.85
N GLU A 21 6.54 3.99 -20.39
CA GLU A 21 6.80 4.98 -21.45
C GLU A 21 6.19 4.63 -22.82
N GLU A 22 5.87 3.35 -23.06
CA GLU A 22 5.26 2.88 -24.31
C GLU A 22 3.72 3.01 -24.26
N VAL A 23 3.14 3.26 -23.07
CA VAL A 23 1.69 3.44 -22.89
C VAL A 23 1.27 4.81 -23.41
N LYS A 24 0.37 4.80 -24.39
CA LYS A 24 -0.20 6.04 -24.94
C LYS A 24 -1.40 6.50 -24.11
N LEU A 25 -1.23 7.62 -23.43
CA LEU A 25 -2.31 8.28 -22.68
C LEU A 25 -3.07 9.28 -23.56
N PRO A 26 -4.36 9.54 -23.29
CA PRO A 26 -5.11 10.64 -23.93
C PRO A 26 -4.46 11.99 -23.64
N ARG A 27 -4.57 12.93 -24.60
CA ARG A 27 -4.04 14.31 -24.45
C ARG A 27 -4.63 15.07 -23.26
N ASP A 28 -5.85 14.73 -22.87
CA ASP A 28 -6.51 15.35 -21.71
C ASP A 28 -5.82 15.01 -20.38
N LEU A 29 -4.89 14.04 -20.38
CA LEU A 29 -4.06 13.69 -19.22
C LEU A 29 -2.66 14.32 -19.28
N ASP A 30 -2.34 15.18 -20.25
CA ASP A 30 -1.03 15.83 -20.30
C ASP A 30 -0.75 16.58 -18.98
N GLY A 31 0.38 16.26 -18.31
CA GLY A 31 0.77 16.85 -17.03
C GLY A 31 0.20 16.15 -15.79
N TRP A 32 -0.45 14.99 -15.93
CA TRP A 32 -0.97 14.20 -14.80
C TRP A 32 0.11 13.87 -13.76
N GLU A 33 1.37 13.80 -14.16
CA GLU A 33 2.53 13.55 -13.31
C GLU A 33 2.66 14.57 -12.17
N GLU A 34 2.30 15.84 -12.40
CA GLU A 34 2.42 16.92 -11.41
C GLU A 34 1.50 16.72 -10.19
N MET A 35 0.47 15.87 -10.34
CA MET A 35 -0.47 15.57 -9.27
C MET A 35 0.11 14.63 -8.21
N TYR A 36 1.19 13.91 -8.49
CA TYR A 36 1.75 12.89 -7.60
C TYR A 36 3.20 13.20 -7.20
N PRO A 37 3.63 12.79 -6.00
CA PRO A 37 5.03 12.88 -5.60
C PRO A 37 5.98 12.14 -6.56
N SER A 38 7.21 12.64 -6.71
CA SER A 38 8.18 12.06 -7.66
C SER A 38 8.51 10.59 -7.41
N HIS A 39 8.49 10.12 -6.15
CA HIS A 39 8.73 8.70 -5.81
C HIS A 39 7.60 7.75 -6.24
N ARG A 40 6.45 8.30 -6.64
CA ARG A 40 5.30 7.57 -7.17
C ARG A 40 5.35 7.42 -8.69
N LEU A 41 6.25 8.12 -9.37
CA LEU A 41 6.33 8.12 -10.82
C LEU A 41 7.40 7.16 -11.33
N PHE A 42 7.22 6.67 -12.55
CA PHE A 42 8.30 6.01 -13.29
C PHE A 42 9.37 7.03 -13.61
N SER A 43 10.65 6.66 -13.45
CA SER A 43 11.76 7.61 -13.58
C SER A 43 12.93 7.05 -14.37
N LYS A 44 13.64 7.93 -15.09
CA LYS A 44 14.84 7.55 -15.83
C LYS A 44 15.96 7.02 -14.93
N GLU A 45 16.02 7.48 -13.68
CA GLU A 45 17.02 7.04 -12.70
C GLU A 45 16.82 5.57 -12.31
N LEU A 46 15.58 5.09 -12.33
CA LEU A 46 15.21 3.72 -11.96
C LEU A 46 14.81 2.87 -13.17
N GLU A 47 15.01 3.33 -14.40
CA GLU A 47 14.53 2.71 -15.63
C GLU A 47 14.91 1.23 -15.74
N GLU A 48 16.20 0.90 -15.53
CA GLU A 48 16.69 -0.48 -15.53
C GLU A 48 16.01 -1.34 -14.45
N TRP A 49 15.76 -0.76 -13.28
CA TRP A 49 15.07 -1.44 -12.19
C TRP A 49 13.57 -1.61 -12.48
N GLU A 50 12.92 -0.62 -13.11
CA GLU A 50 11.49 -0.67 -13.44
C GLU A 50 11.21 -1.66 -14.58
N LYS A 51 12.08 -1.70 -15.60
CA LYS A 51 11.94 -2.58 -16.78
C LYS A 51 12.18 -4.05 -16.51
N LYS A 52 12.90 -4.41 -15.45
CA LYS A 52 13.06 -5.81 -15.01
C LYS A 52 11.87 -6.35 -14.21
N HIS A 53 10.99 -5.47 -13.72
CA HIS A 53 9.84 -5.84 -12.91
C HIS A 53 8.56 -5.96 -13.74
N PHE A 54 7.67 -6.85 -13.30
CA PHE A 54 6.36 -6.99 -13.90
C PHE A 54 5.33 -6.14 -13.15
N TRP A 55 4.96 -5.02 -13.77
CA TRP A 55 3.97 -4.09 -13.23
C TRP A 55 2.56 -4.49 -13.68
N PHE A 56 1.63 -4.50 -12.73
CA PHE A 56 0.22 -4.74 -13.01
C PHE A 56 -0.65 -3.76 -12.25
N GLN A 57 -1.77 -3.39 -12.87
CA GLN A 57 -2.72 -2.46 -12.25
C GLN A 57 -3.39 -3.14 -11.05
N ASP A 58 -3.39 -2.45 -9.90
CA ASP A 58 -4.02 -2.96 -8.69
C ASP A 58 -5.51 -2.61 -8.65
N LYS A 59 -6.30 -3.34 -9.45
CA LYS A 59 -7.75 -3.16 -9.50
C LYS A 59 -8.49 -3.65 -8.26
N ILE A 60 -7.82 -4.39 -7.37
CA ILE A 60 -8.45 -4.90 -6.15
C ILE A 60 -8.57 -3.76 -5.14
N HIS A 61 -7.51 -2.97 -4.96
CA HIS A 61 -7.48 -1.89 -3.98
C HIS A 61 -7.75 -0.51 -4.59
N ALA A 62 -7.44 -0.30 -5.87
CA ALA A 62 -7.61 0.97 -6.58
C ALA A 62 -8.11 0.76 -8.02
N PRO A 63 -9.39 0.40 -8.20
CA PRO A 63 -9.96 0.17 -9.53
C PRO A 63 -10.14 1.46 -10.35
N GLU A 64 -10.29 2.60 -9.69
CA GLU A 64 -10.60 3.90 -10.30
C GLU A 64 -9.36 4.81 -10.36
N PRO A 65 -9.38 5.89 -11.18
CA PRO A 65 -8.35 6.91 -11.15
C PRO A 65 -8.15 7.45 -9.72
N MET A 66 -6.90 7.50 -9.27
CA MET A 66 -6.50 7.90 -7.93
C MET A 66 -6.55 9.41 -7.77
N TYR A 67 -7.36 9.92 -6.85
CA TYR A 67 -7.22 11.32 -6.47
C TYR A 67 -5.91 11.52 -5.68
N PRO A 68 -5.19 12.64 -5.85
CA PRO A 68 -3.89 12.84 -5.20
C PRO A 68 -3.92 12.72 -3.68
N LEU A 69 -5.01 13.18 -3.05
CA LEU A 69 -5.18 13.09 -1.60
C LEU A 69 -5.38 11.64 -1.13
N ASP A 70 -6.02 10.80 -1.96
CA ASP A 70 -6.29 9.39 -1.64
C ASP A 70 -5.00 8.55 -1.72
N ASP A 71 -3.96 9.04 -2.40
CA ASP A 71 -2.67 8.34 -2.49
C ASP A 71 -2.03 8.11 -1.12
N ILE A 72 -2.31 8.98 -0.14
CA ILE A 72 -1.87 8.82 1.26
C ILE A 72 -2.30 7.46 1.83
N PHE A 73 -3.51 7.02 1.49
CA PHE A 73 -4.03 5.73 1.91
C PHE A 73 -3.27 4.57 1.25
N GLN A 74 -2.84 4.74 -0.01
CA GLN A 74 -2.09 3.74 -0.75
C GLN A 74 -0.66 3.57 -0.23
N GLU A 75 -0.02 4.69 0.12
CA GLU A 75 1.32 4.70 0.74
C GLU A 75 1.30 4.01 2.11
N ALA A 76 0.27 4.26 2.92
CA ALA A 76 0.14 3.69 4.26
C ALA A 76 0.16 2.15 4.24
N TRP A 77 -0.50 1.53 3.27
CA TRP A 77 -0.54 0.07 3.16
C TRP A 77 0.75 -0.51 2.57
N GLN A 78 1.41 0.17 1.62
CA GLN A 78 2.72 -0.26 1.11
C GLN A 78 3.74 -0.39 2.25
N ILE A 79 3.80 0.64 3.12
CA ILE A 79 4.70 0.68 4.26
C ILE A 79 4.38 -0.45 5.25
N SER A 80 3.10 -0.62 5.58
CA SER A 80 2.63 -1.61 6.54
C SER A 80 2.90 -3.04 6.06
N LEU A 81 2.52 -3.37 4.81
CA LEU A 81 2.78 -4.66 4.18
C LEU A 81 4.27 -5.00 4.21
N SER A 82 5.11 -4.06 3.75
CA SER A 82 6.55 -4.26 3.64
C SER A 82 7.18 -4.41 5.02
N GLY A 83 6.78 -3.59 5.99
CA GLY A 83 7.26 -3.65 7.37
C GLY A 83 6.97 -4.99 8.05
N TYR A 84 5.73 -5.47 7.97
CA TYR A 84 5.36 -6.75 8.59
C TYR A 84 6.03 -7.94 7.93
N THR A 85 6.15 -7.90 6.60
CA THR A 85 6.81 -8.95 5.82
C THR A 85 8.30 -9.02 6.12
N THR A 86 9.00 -7.88 6.16
CA THR A 86 10.47 -7.84 6.21
C THR A 86 11.04 -7.82 7.62
N ARG A 87 10.40 -7.10 8.55
CA ARG A 87 10.94 -6.78 9.89
C ARG A 87 10.21 -7.49 11.02
N VAL A 88 8.88 -7.68 10.91
CA VAL A 88 8.07 -8.26 12.00
C VAL A 88 8.02 -9.78 11.91
N PHE A 89 7.54 -10.36 10.82
CA PHE A 89 7.54 -11.82 10.66
C PHE A 89 8.76 -12.34 9.92
N CYS A 90 9.46 -11.47 9.19
CA CYS A 90 10.66 -11.84 8.45
C CYS A 90 10.39 -13.01 7.48
N ILE A 91 9.32 -12.92 6.69
CA ILE A 91 8.99 -13.93 5.67
C ILE A 91 10.20 -14.04 4.72
N PRO A 92 10.86 -15.22 4.59
CA PRO A 92 12.25 -15.26 4.10
C PRO A 92 12.46 -14.66 2.70
N PRO A 93 11.70 -15.03 1.65
CA PRO A 93 11.92 -14.47 0.33
C PRO A 93 11.26 -13.10 0.14
N ALA A 94 10.35 -12.68 1.02
CA ALA A 94 9.44 -11.58 0.71
C ALA A 94 10.01 -10.20 1.15
N GLN A 95 9.84 -9.21 0.28
CA GLN A 95 10.30 -7.82 0.48
C GLN A 95 9.19 -6.77 0.45
N GLY A 96 7.93 -7.20 0.27
CA GLY A 96 6.80 -6.30 0.06
C GLY A 96 6.63 -5.97 -1.42
N ILE A 97 6.10 -4.78 -1.69
CA ILE A 97 5.78 -4.32 -3.03
C ILE A 97 6.29 -2.90 -3.26
N CYS A 98 6.35 -2.50 -4.52
CA CYS A 98 6.51 -1.12 -4.93
C CYS A 98 5.27 -0.68 -5.72
N GLN A 99 4.88 0.58 -5.56
CA GLN A 99 3.75 1.21 -6.23
C GLN A 99 4.24 2.33 -7.16
N ARG A 100 3.58 2.45 -8.30
CA ARG A 100 3.76 3.53 -9.28
C ARG A 100 2.41 4.01 -9.80
N MET A 101 2.35 5.27 -10.19
CA MET A 101 1.23 5.85 -10.89
C MET A 101 1.53 5.88 -12.39
N LEU A 102 0.52 5.59 -13.21
CA LEU A 102 0.56 5.77 -14.66
C LEU A 102 -0.82 6.19 -15.15
N GLY A 103 -0.95 7.41 -15.67
CA GLY A 103 -2.23 7.95 -16.13
C GLY A 103 -3.30 7.95 -15.05
N CYS A 104 -2.94 8.39 -13.85
CA CYS A 104 -3.76 8.39 -12.64
C CYS A 104 -4.16 7.01 -12.09
N TYR A 105 -3.69 5.90 -12.66
CA TYR A 105 -3.95 4.56 -12.12
C TYR A 105 -2.75 4.03 -11.35
N MET A 106 -3.02 3.30 -10.27
CA MET A 106 -1.99 2.66 -9.46
C MET A 106 -1.60 1.30 -10.03
N TYR A 107 -0.30 1.12 -10.20
CA TYR A 107 0.36 -0.13 -10.59
C TYR A 107 1.26 -0.60 -9.46
N ILE A 108 1.31 -1.91 -9.26
CA ILE A 108 2.15 -2.52 -8.25
C ILE A 108 3.06 -3.59 -8.86
N THR A 109 4.19 -3.82 -8.20
CA THR A 109 5.06 -4.96 -8.45
C THR A 109 5.58 -5.52 -7.12
N PRO A 110 5.70 -6.85 -6.96
CA PRO A 110 6.47 -7.41 -5.86
C PRO A 110 7.93 -7.01 -5.99
N ILE A 111 8.59 -6.80 -4.84
CA ILE A 111 10.04 -6.58 -4.80
C ILE A 111 10.76 -7.92 -4.80
N GLU A 112 11.87 -7.97 -5.55
CA GLU A 112 12.75 -9.12 -5.65
C GLU A 112 13.27 -9.65 -4.29
N PRO A 113 13.49 -10.97 -4.16
CA PRO A 113 14.02 -11.54 -2.93
C PRO A 113 15.38 -10.95 -2.54
N PRO A 114 15.69 -10.85 -1.24
CA PRO A 114 17.00 -10.38 -0.80
C PRO A 114 18.10 -11.42 -1.05
N PRO A 115 19.39 -11.06 -0.88
CA PRO A 115 20.49 -12.01 -0.91
C PRO A 115 20.30 -13.18 0.06
N GLY A 116 20.83 -14.36 -0.30
CA GLY A 116 20.64 -15.60 0.45
C GLY A 116 21.02 -15.54 1.94
N GLU A 117 22.04 -14.77 2.30
CA GLU A 117 22.43 -14.54 3.70
C GLU A 117 21.30 -13.89 4.51
N ILE A 118 20.61 -12.90 3.92
CA ILE A 118 19.48 -12.23 4.56
C ILE A 118 18.28 -13.17 4.65
N ILE A 119 18.06 -14.00 3.63
CA ILE A 119 17.01 -15.03 3.65
C ILE A 119 17.23 -15.98 4.83
N GLN A 120 18.47 -16.43 5.08
CA GLN A 120 18.79 -17.31 6.21
C GLN A 120 18.52 -16.64 7.56
N LYS A 121 18.99 -15.39 7.76
CA LYS A 121 18.71 -14.61 8.99
C LYS A 121 17.20 -14.43 9.22
N LYS A 122 16.45 -14.15 8.14
CA LYS A 122 15.00 -14.06 8.17
C LYS A 122 14.35 -15.39 8.55
N ALA A 123 14.83 -16.51 8.00
CA ALA A 123 14.30 -17.84 8.28
C ALA A 123 14.41 -18.23 9.77
N GLU A 124 15.50 -17.88 10.43
CA GLU A 124 15.66 -18.08 11.88
C GLU A 124 14.60 -17.32 12.69
N LEU A 125 14.41 -16.03 12.40
CA LEU A 125 13.42 -15.20 13.07
C LEU A 125 11.99 -15.65 12.76
N PHE A 126 11.71 -15.98 11.50
CA PHE A 126 10.42 -16.49 11.05
C PHE A 126 10.07 -17.80 11.76
N GLY A 127 11.01 -18.75 11.80
CA GLY A 127 10.85 -20.04 12.47
C GLY A 127 10.63 -19.92 13.98
N LYS A 128 11.09 -18.84 14.62
CA LYS A 128 10.80 -18.54 16.02
C LYS A 128 9.44 -17.86 16.23
N ARG A 129 9.12 -16.86 15.41
CA ARG A 129 7.98 -15.95 15.64
C ARG A 129 6.65 -16.54 15.18
N VAL A 130 6.62 -17.11 13.98
CA VAL A 130 5.36 -17.54 13.35
C VAL A 130 4.71 -18.73 14.06
N PRO A 131 5.46 -19.77 14.50
CA PRO A 131 4.86 -20.84 15.28
C PRO A 131 4.24 -20.36 16.60
N TYR A 132 4.88 -19.39 17.28
CA TYR A 132 4.31 -18.80 18.49
C TYR A 132 2.97 -18.11 18.20
N VAL A 133 2.88 -17.34 17.12
CA VAL A 133 1.62 -16.67 16.72
C VAL A 133 0.53 -17.69 16.46
N PHE A 134 0.81 -18.74 15.68
CA PHE A 134 -0.21 -19.77 15.40
C PHE A 134 -0.63 -20.57 16.63
N GLN A 135 0.30 -20.89 17.54
CA GLN A 135 -0.03 -21.58 18.80
C GLN A 135 -0.89 -20.74 19.74
N ASN A 136 -0.82 -19.41 19.63
CA ASN A 136 -1.54 -18.47 20.50
C ASN A 136 -2.63 -17.68 19.76
N TYR A 137 -3.03 -18.16 18.58
CA TYR A 137 -3.80 -17.34 17.63
C TYR A 137 -5.12 -16.83 18.21
N ASP A 138 -5.89 -17.66 18.92
CA ASP A 138 -7.20 -17.26 19.47
C ASP A 138 -7.09 -16.09 20.47
N ARG A 139 -6.08 -16.14 21.34
CA ARG A 139 -5.80 -15.05 22.30
C ARG A 139 -5.35 -13.79 21.57
N LEU A 140 -4.36 -13.93 20.69
CA LEU A 140 -3.77 -12.82 19.93
C LEU A 140 -4.80 -12.14 19.01
N TRP A 141 -5.68 -12.92 18.40
CA TRP A 141 -6.80 -12.44 17.60
C TRP A 141 -7.77 -11.61 18.44
N SER A 142 -8.13 -12.10 19.63
CA SER A 142 -9.04 -11.37 20.54
C SER A 142 -8.44 -10.04 20.97
N GLU A 143 -7.16 -10.02 21.35
CA GLU A 143 -6.41 -8.80 21.71
C GLU A 143 -6.30 -7.82 20.54
N TRP A 144 -6.05 -8.34 19.33
CA TRP A 144 -5.99 -7.52 18.13
C TRP A 144 -7.35 -6.96 17.73
N TYR A 145 -8.41 -7.74 17.87
CA TYR A 145 -9.75 -7.29 17.55
C TYR A 145 -10.18 -6.16 18.48
N GLU A 146 -9.94 -6.31 19.79
CA GLU A 146 -10.22 -5.27 20.77
C GLU A 146 -9.44 -3.99 20.49
N LYS A 147 -8.11 -4.07 20.29
CA LYS A 147 -7.31 -2.86 20.03
C LYS A 147 -7.68 -2.17 18.72
N PHE A 148 -8.09 -2.92 17.69
CA PHE A 148 -8.51 -2.32 16.42
C PHE A 148 -9.87 -1.63 16.56
N GLN A 149 -10.81 -2.23 17.31
CA GLN A 149 -12.08 -1.59 17.64
C GLN A 149 -11.90 -0.30 18.45
N VAL A 150 -10.94 -0.26 19.37
CA VAL A 150 -10.58 0.98 20.09
C VAL A 150 -10.10 2.06 19.13
N LEU A 151 -9.24 1.72 18.16
CA LEU A 151 -8.79 2.68 17.15
C LEU A 151 -9.96 3.18 16.27
N GLY A 152 -10.86 2.29 15.84
CA GLY A 152 -12.05 2.66 15.08
C GLY A 152 -12.93 3.67 15.84
N LYS A 153 -13.19 3.41 17.13
CA LYS A 153 -13.94 4.34 17.99
C LYS A 153 -13.22 5.69 18.16
N GLN A 154 -11.89 5.69 18.23
CA GLN A 154 -11.11 6.92 18.29
C GLN A 154 -11.26 7.74 17.01
N MET A 155 -11.23 7.09 15.85
CA MET A 155 -11.46 7.73 14.54
C MET A 155 -12.88 8.29 14.44
N GLU A 156 -13.90 7.53 14.84
CA GLU A 156 -15.31 7.99 14.86
C GLU A 156 -15.54 9.16 15.82
N SER A 157 -14.80 9.22 16.93
CA SER A 157 -14.92 10.29 17.92
C SER A 157 -14.28 11.62 17.50
N LEU A 158 -13.54 11.62 16.38
CA LEU A 158 -12.83 12.80 15.91
C LEU A 158 -13.82 13.89 15.49
N LYS A 159 -13.66 15.08 16.07
CA LYS A 159 -14.52 16.22 15.75
C LYS A 159 -13.94 17.00 14.58
N ILE A 160 -14.71 17.09 13.50
CA ILE A 160 -14.34 17.87 12.31
C ILE A 160 -15.24 19.11 12.28
N PRO A 161 -14.67 20.33 12.36
CA PRO A 161 -15.43 21.56 12.18
C PRO A 161 -16.18 21.53 10.85
N GLN A 162 -17.51 21.71 10.88
CA GLN A 162 -18.33 21.70 9.66
C GLN A 162 -18.37 23.07 8.98
N GLU A 163 -18.19 24.13 9.76
CA GLU A 163 -18.24 25.50 9.29
C GLU A 163 -17.07 26.29 9.88
N LEU A 164 -16.57 27.25 9.11
CA LEU A 164 -15.60 28.23 9.57
C LEU A 164 -16.33 29.54 9.80
N SER A 165 -16.33 29.98 11.05
CA SER A 165 -16.99 31.21 11.47
C SER A 165 -16.46 32.41 10.69
N GLN A 166 -17.34 33.27 10.16
CA GLN A 166 -16.91 34.53 9.51
C GLN A 166 -16.18 35.44 10.51
N PHE A 167 -16.65 35.46 11.75
CA PHE A 167 -16.01 36.09 12.90
C PHE A 167 -16.05 35.10 14.06
N VAL A 168 -14.95 35.00 14.81
CA VAL A 168 -14.90 34.10 15.97
C VAL A 168 -15.91 34.53 17.04
N PRO A 169 -16.54 33.59 17.75
CA PRO A 169 -17.45 33.91 18.85
C PRO A 169 -16.77 34.74 19.96
N GLU A 170 -17.53 35.66 20.58
CA GLU A 170 -17.00 36.61 21.57
C GLU A 170 -16.39 35.90 22.79
N GLU A 171 -16.94 34.73 23.18
CA GLU A 171 -16.41 33.90 24.24
C GLU A 171 -14.98 33.37 23.98
N GLN A 172 -14.53 33.36 22.73
CA GLN A 172 -13.17 32.98 22.37
C GLN A 172 -12.19 34.17 22.37
N VAL A 173 -12.69 35.40 22.55
CA VAL A 173 -11.92 36.65 22.47
C VAL A 173 -11.81 37.32 23.84
N ILE A 174 -12.89 37.35 24.62
CA ILE A 174 -12.99 38.08 25.88
C ILE A 174 -13.11 37.09 27.05
N PRO A 175 -12.37 37.30 28.17
CA PRO A 175 -11.48 38.42 28.48
C PRO A 175 -10.08 38.29 27.89
N SER A 176 -9.71 37.11 27.40
CA SER A 176 -8.41 36.85 26.79
C SER A 176 -8.61 35.99 25.54
N PRO A 177 -8.01 36.37 24.39
CA PRO A 177 -8.13 35.60 23.17
C PRO A 177 -7.60 34.16 23.33
N ARG A 178 -8.33 33.20 22.77
CA ARG A 178 -8.00 31.76 22.76
C ARG A 178 -6.67 31.44 22.08
N GLY A 179 -6.27 32.24 21.09
CA GLY A 179 -4.98 32.12 20.39
C GLY A 179 -4.99 31.21 19.15
N TYR A 180 -6.09 30.53 18.85
CA TYR A 180 -6.28 29.75 17.62
C TYR A 180 -7.75 29.75 17.20
N THR A 181 -8.02 29.33 15.96
CA THR A 181 -9.35 29.29 15.36
C THR A 181 -9.72 27.87 14.92
N GLU A 182 -10.94 27.70 14.46
CA GLU A 182 -11.49 26.47 13.88
C GLU A 182 -10.63 25.94 12.71
N ALA A 183 -9.89 26.82 12.02
CA ALA A 183 -8.95 26.42 10.97
C ALA A 183 -7.81 25.55 11.53
N TYR A 184 -7.30 25.87 12.71
CA TYR A 184 -6.28 25.04 13.38
C TYR A 184 -6.88 23.70 13.82
N GLU A 185 -8.10 23.71 14.36
CA GLU A 185 -8.80 22.48 14.75
C GLU A 185 -9.01 21.53 13.55
N LEU A 186 -9.33 22.08 12.37
CA LEU A 186 -9.44 21.30 11.14
C LEU A 186 -8.10 20.69 10.73
N ILE A 187 -7.00 21.45 10.80
CA ILE A 187 -5.66 20.95 10.49
C ILE A 187 -5.25 19.85 11.48
N GLU A 188 -5.52 20.03 12.78
CA GLU A 188 -5.22 19.04 13.81
C GLU A 188 -6.04 17.75 13.63
N ALA A 189 -7.33 17.88 13.29
CA ALA A 189 -8.19 16.75 12.97
C ALA A 189 -7.67 15.99 11.74
N PHE A 190 -7.30 16.70 10.66
CA PHE A 190 -6.72 16.09 9.47
C PHE A 190 -5.43 15.33 9.79
N ASN A 191 -4.49 15.94 10.50
CA ASN A 191 -3.24 15.26 10.88
C ASN A 191 -3.49 14.02 11.75
N THR A 192 -4.47 14.10 12.65
CA THR A 192 -4.84 13.01 13.55
C THR A 192 -5.45 11.84 12.77
N ILE A 193 -6.39 12.10 11.86
CA ILE A 193 -7.02 11.01 11.08
C ILE A 193 -6.01 10.35 10.14
N ILE A 194 -5.09 11.11 9.52
CA ILE A 194 -4.02 10.53 8.71
C ILE A 194 -3.14 9.61 9.56
N SER A 195 -2.69 10.06 10.74
CA SER A 195 -1.89 9.22 11.65
C SER A 195 -2.65 7.94 12.06
N GLN A 196 -3.95 8.05 12.33
CA GLN A 196 -4.81 6.90 12.64
C GLN A 196 -4.97 5.95 11.45
N ILE A 197 -5.08 6.44 10.22
CA ILE A 197 -5.12 5.62 8.98
C ILE A 197 -3.83 4.81 8.84
N PHE A 198 -2.66 5.43 9.00
CA PHE A 198 -1.38 4.72 8.96
C PHE A 198 -1.33 3.63 10.03
N LYS A 199 -1.77 3.93 11.25
CA LYS A 199 -1.82 2.95 12.35
C LYS A 199 -2.82 1.82 12.09
N ALA A 200 -3.98 2.12 11.50
CA ALA A 200 -4.99 1.13 11.12
C ALA A 200 -4.43 0.14 10.09
N TRP A 201 -3.66 0.64 9.11
CA TRP A 201 -2.97 -0.22 8.16
C TRP A 201 -1.89 -1.10 8.79
N GLN A 202 -1.16 -0.60 9.80
CA GLN A 202 -0.25 -1.44 10.57
C GLN A 202 -1.01 -2.60 11.24
N TYR A 203 -2.15 -2.32 11.90
CA TYR A 203 -2.98 -3.36 12.50
C TYR A 203 -3.57 -4.31 11.45
N HIS A 204 -3.98 -3.81 10.29
CA HIS A 204 -4.50 -4.64 9.21
C HIS A 204 -3.46 -5.68 8.75
N PHE A 205 -2.21 -5.27 8.49
CA PHE A 205 -1.14 -6.18 8.06
C PHE A 205 -0.54 -7.04 9.18
N GLU A 206 -0.94 -6.81 10.43
CA GLU A 206 -0.44 -7.55 11.58
C GLU A 206 -0.67 -9.05 11.47
N TYR A 207 -1.79 -9.48 10.91
CA TYR A 207 -2.06 -10.91 10.69
C TYR A 207 -2.43 -11.26 9.25
N LEU A 208 -2.75 -10.27 8.38
CA LEU A 208 -3.15 -10.52 7.00
C LEU A 208 -2.16 -11.40 6.23
N ASN A 209 -0.87 -11.05 6.28
CA ASN A 209 0.16 -11.79 5.55
C ASN A 209 0.29 -13.25 6.04
N LEU A 210 0.15 -13.46 7.36
CA LEU A 210 0.20 -14.81 7.94
C LEU A 210 -1.04 -15.63 7.59
N ALA A 211 -2.22 -15.00 7.56
CA ALA A 211 -3.46 -15.66 7.15
C ALA A 211 -3.39 -16.10 5.68
N TYR A 212 -2.91 -15.23 4.78
CA TYR A 212 -2.67 -15.59 3.38
C TYR A 212 -1.61 -16.68 3.24
N LEU A 213 -0.52 -16.60 4.00
CA LEU A 213 0.51 -17.63 3.98
C LEU A 213 -0.06 -18.98 4.42
N ALA A 214 -0.81 -19.02 5.52
CA ALA A 214 -1.47 -20.24 5.99
C ALA A 214 -2.44 -20.80 4.95
N TYR A 215 -3.22 -19.93 4.28
CA TYR A 215 -4.12 -20.32 3.20
C TYR A 215 -3.37 -20.91 1.99
N LEU A 216 -2.29 -20.27 1.56
CA LEU A 216 -1.46 -20.75 0.45
C LEU A 216 -0.73 -22.06 0.78
N MET A 217 -0.35 -22.25 2.05
CA MET A 217 0.28 -23.48 2.53
C MET A 217 -0.73 -24.60 2.81
N PHE A 218 -2.01 -24.28 2.97
CA PHE A 218 -3.05 -25.24 3.33
C PHE A 218 -3.13 -26.44 2.37
N PRO A 219 -3.11 -26.29 1.03
CA PRO A 219 -3.08 -27.43 0.11
C PRO A 219 -1.85 -28.32 0.28
N CYS A 220 -0.68 -27.73 0.56
CA CYS A 220 0.56 -28.47 0.82
C CYS A 220 0.47 -29.29 2.11
N SER A 221 -0.05 -28.69 3.18
CA SER A 221 -0.26 -29.37 4.46
C SER A 221 -1.34 -30.45 4.39
N ALA A 222 -2.44 -30.18 3.66
CA ALA A 222 -3.56 -31.11 3.52
C ALA A 222 -3.21 -32.34 2.65
N ARG A 223 -2.28 -32.22 1.70
CA ARG A 223 -1.94 -33.29 0.76
C ARG A 223 -0.90 -34.31 1.25
N LYS A 224 -0.26 -34.11 2.42
CA LYS A 224 0.81 -35.01 2.94
C LYS A 224 1.83 -35.45 1.86
N LYS A 225 2.12 -34.61 0.87
CA LYS A 225 3.10 -34.87 -0.18
C LYS A 225 3.93 -33.62 -0.41
N ASN A 226 5.24 -33.78 -0.21
CA ASN A 226 6.36 -32.87 -0.44
C ASN A 226 6.01 -31.60 -1.23
N CYS A 227 6.04 -30.45 -0.55
CA CYS A 227 6.11 -29.12 -1.17
C CYS A 227 7.52 -28.53 -1.05
N ALA A 228 8.53 -29.37 -1.18
CA ALA A 228 9.91 -28.95 -1.34
C ALA A 228 10.44 -29.62 -2.60
N ASP A 229 10.06 -29.04 -3.74
CA ASP A 229 10.76 -29.06 -5.03
C ASP A 229 10.37 -27.78 -5.77
#